data_AF-A0A7G2M0T0-F1
#
_entry.id   AF-A0A7G2M0T0-F1
#
_cell.length_a   1.000
_cell.length_b   1.000
_cell.length_c   1.000
_cell.angle_alpha   90.00
_cell.angle_beta   90.00
_cell.angle_gamma   90.00
#
_symmetry.space_group_name_H-M   'P 1'
#
loop_
_entity.id
_entity.type
_entity.pdbx_description
1 polymer ?
#
loop_
_entity_poly.entity_id
_entity_poly.type
_entity_poly.pdbx_seq_one_letter_code
_entity_poly.pdbx_strand_id
1 'polypeptide(L)'
;YKLAWMARLQARAEALLAEETPFLMAGDYNIIPQAEDAAKPDSWREDALFRPESRAAWRRLVNLGLTDAFRARTQGPGHYSFWDYQAGAWNRNNGIRIDHFLLSPTVADRLRDCQIDRDVRGRDKPSDHVPIWVELDI
;
A
#
# COMPACT_ATOMS: atom_id res chain seq x y z
N TYR A 1 4.62 13.54 13.25
CA TYR A 1 3.34 13.61 12.53
C TYR A 1 2.90 12.24 11.98
N LYS A 2 3.61 11.64 11.01
CA LYS A 2 3.25 10.35 10.40
C LYS A 2 2.96 9.21 11.38
N LEU A 3 3.86 8.93 12.31
CA LEU A 3 3.66 7.82 13.27
C LEU A 3 2.43 8.05 14.18
N ALA A 4 2.13 9.30 14.52
CA ALA A 4 0.92 9.63 15.28
C ALA A 4 -0.35 9.44 14.44
N TRP A 5 -0.28 9.73 13.13
CA TRP A 5 -1.37 9.41 12.20
C TRP A 5 -1.58 7.90 12.07
N MET A 6 -0.50 7.12 11.92
CA MET A 6 -0.58 5.65 11.88
C MET A 6 -1.17 5.07 13.17
N ALA A 7 -0.84 5.64 14.33
CA ALA A 7 -1.45 5.24 15.60
C ALA A 7 -2.96 5.53 15.64
N ARG A 8 -3.39 6.67 15.10
CA ARG A 8 -4.82 6.98 14.96
C ARG A 8 -5.53 6.05 13.98
N LEU A 9 -4.88 5.71 12.87
CA LEU A 9 -5.44 4.76 11.90
C LEU A 9 -5.60 3.37 12.54
N GLN A 10 -4.60 2.91 13.30
CA GLN A 10 -4.67 1.68 14.07
C GLN A 10 -5.85 1.68 15.05
N ALA A 11 -6.00 2.75 15.84
CA ALA A 11 -7.13 2.88 16.76
C ALA A 11 -8.49 2.86 16.04
N ARG A 12 -8.59 3.46 14.84
CA ARG A 12 -9.81 3.39 14.02
C ARG A 12 -10.06 1.97 13.51
N ALA A 13 -9.03 1.26 13.07
CA ALA A 13 -9.14 -0.11 12.63
C ALA A 13 -9.61 -1.04 13.77
N GLU A 14 -9.06 -0.89 14.98
CA GLU A 14 -9.49 -1.63 16.17
C GLU A 14 -10.97 -1.38 16.48
N ALA A 15 -11.41 -0.12 16.44
CA ALA A 15 -12.83 0.23 16.64
C ALA A 15 -13.73 -0.42 15.58
N LEU A 16 -13.35 -0.36 14.30
CA LEU A 16 -14.10 -0.97 13.20
C LEU A 16 -14.15 -2.51 13.32
N LEU A 17 -13.05 -3.15 13.73
CA LEU A 17 -13.02 -4.59 13.97
C LEU A 17 -13.97 -4.98 15.11
N ALA A 18 -14.04 -4.18 16.18
CA ALA A 18 -14.96 -4.40 17.29
C ALA A 18 -16.44 -4.21 16.92
N GLU A 19 -16.74 -3.46 15.85
CA GLU A 19 -18.10 -3.34 15.30
C GLU A 19 -18.54 -4.60 14.54
N GLU A 20 -17.64 -5.53 14.24
CA GLU A 20 -17.89 -6.77 13.46
C GLU A 20 -18.55 -6.53 12.09
N THR A 21 -18.38 -5.33 11.52
CA THR A 21 -18.91 -4.99 10.20
C THR A 21 -17.84 -5.17 9.11
N PRO A 22 -18.22 -5.57 7.87
CA PRO A 22 -17.29 -5.61 6.75
C PRO A 22 -16.75 -4.21 6.44
N PHE A 23 -15.42 -4.06 6.35
CA PHE A 23 -14.79 -2.79 5.97
C PHE A 23 -13.47 -3.02 5.22
N LEU A 24 -13.05 -1.99 4.49
CA LEU A 24 -11.69 -1.88 3.97
C LEU A 24 -11.17 -0.46 4.18
N MET A 25 -9.86 -0.31 4.22
CA MET A 25 -9.17 0.98 4.29
C MET A 25 -8.26 1.13 3.07
N ALA A 26 -8.54 2.14 2.25
CA ALA A 26 -7.85 2.38 0.99
C ALA A 26 -7.12 3.72 1.00
N GLY A 27 -5.97 3.80 0.33
CA GLY A 27 -5.33 5.07 0.00
C GLY A 27 -3.81 5.00 -0.09
N ASP A 28 -3.21 6.19 -0.21
CA ASP A 28 -1.76 6.40 -0.11
C ASP A 28 -1.34 6.45 1.37
N TYR A 29 -0.65 5.42 1.83
CA TYR A 29 -0.15 5.36 3.21
C TYR A 29 1.22 6.03 3.36
N ASN A 30 1.87 6.38 2.25
CA ASN A 30 3.28 6.74 2.21
C ASN A 30 4.13 5.72 2.98
N ILE A 31 3.89 4.42 2.84
CA ILE A 31 4.70 3.38 3.48
C ILE A 31 5.09 2.35 2.44
N ILE A 32 6.37 2.00 2.42
CA ILE A 32 6.94 0.88 1.66
C ILE A 32 7.06 -0.30 2.64
N PRO A 33 6.14 -1.29 2.63
CA PRO A 33 6.10 -2.33 3.65
C PRO A 33 7.32 -3.27 3.66
N GLN A 34 7.75 -3.68 2.47
CA GLN A 34 8.80 -4.67 2.24
C GLN A 34 9.84 -4.17 1.25
N ALA A 35 11.03 -4.80 1.21
CA ALA A 35 12.07 -4.39 0.28
C ALA A 35 11.66 -4.55 -1.19
N GLU A 36 10.84 -5.57 -1.49
CA GLU A 36 10.27 -5.80 -2.83
C GLU A 36 9.27 -4.72 -3.27
N ASP A 37 8.75 -3.92 -2.33
CA ASP A 37 7.87 -2.80 -2.60
C ASP A 37 8.63 -1.55 -3.11
N ALA A 38 9.96 -1.65 -3.31
CA ALA A 38 10.77 -0.60 -3.92
C ALA A 38 11.70 -1.19 -4.98
N ALA A 39 11.86 -0.49 -6.10
CA ALA A 39 12.81 -0.89 -7.15
C ALA A 39 14.27 -0.89 -6.66
N LYS A 40 14.60 0.03 -5.74
CA LYS A 40 15.93 0.18 -5.15
C LYS A 40 15.80 0.39 -3.64
N PRO A 41 15.54 -0.68 -2.86
CA PRO A 41 15.23 -0.55 -1.43
C PRO A 41 16.33 0.14 -0.62
N ASP A 42 17.60 -0.02 -1.02
CA ASP A 42 18.73 0.62 -0.35
C ASP A 42 18.68 2.14 -0.39
N SER A 43 18.10 2.72 -1.45
CA SER A 43 17.93 4.18 -1.57
C SER A 43 16.92 4.75 -0.57
N TRP A 44 16.09 3.91 0.05
CA TRP A 44 15.02 4.32 0.95
C TRP A 44 15.34 4.10 2.43
N ARG A 45 16.49 3.50 2.79
CA ARG A 45 16.82 3.11 4.18
C ARG A 45 16.64 4.25 5.20
N GLU A 46 17.04 5.45 4.79
CA GLU A 46 16.95 6.67 5.62
C GLU A 46 15.67 7.46 5.38
N ASP A 47 14.80 7.02 4.48
CA ASP A 47 13.57 7.71 4.13
C ASP A 47 12.40 7.35 5.07
N ALA A 48 11.57 8.34 5.38
CA ALA A 48 10.43 8.17 6.27
C ALA A 48 9.43 7.11 5.80
N LEU A 49 9.38 6.78 4.50
CA LEU A 49 8.51 5.74 3.93
C LEU A 49 8.97 4.31 4.28
N PHE A 50 10.27 4.09 4.51
CA PHE A 50 10.86 2.75 4.60
C PHE A 50 11.66 2.50 5.89
N ARG A 51 11.88 3.53 6.71
CA ARG A 51 12.50 3.40 8.03
C ARG A 51 11.84 2.31 8.90
N PRO A 52 12.60 1.64 9.79
CA PRO A 52 12.10 0.56 10.63
C PRO A 52 10.82 0.90 11.41
N GLU A 53 10.67 2.14 11.88
CA GLU A 53 9.53 2.62 12.65
C GLU A 53 8.25 2.68 11.81
N SER A 54 8.35 3.14 10.55
CA SER A 54 7.22 3.18 9.61
C SER A 54 6.78 1.77 9.24
N ARG A 55 7.74 0.88 8.99
CA ARG A 55 7.47 -0.55 8.72
C ARG A 55 6.93 -1.26 9.95
N ALA A 56 7.35 -0.89 11.16
CA ALA A 56 6.78 -1.39 12.41
C ALA A 56 5.33 -0.91 12.59
N ALA A 57 5.02 0.34 12.26
CA ALA A 57 3.65 0.86 12.31
C ALA A 57 2.72 0.14 11.33
N TRP A 58 3.16 -0.09 10.10
CA TRP A 58 2.43 -0.92 9.14
C TRP A 58 2.17 -2.34 9.66
N ARG A 59 3.21 -3.00 10.18
CA ARG A 59 3.07 -4.36 10.74
C ARG A 59 2.09 -4.42 11.89
N ARG A 60 2.08 -3.43 12.80
CA ARG A 60 1.07 -3.38 13.88
C ARG A 60 -0.35 -3.33 13.32
N LEU A 61 -0.57 -2.54 12.28
CA LEU A 61 -1.88 -2.41 11.64
C LEU A 61 -2.33 -3.71 10.96
N VAL A 62 -1.46 -4.35 10.17
CA VAL A 62 -1.73 -5.65 9.54
C VAL A 62 -1.96 -6.74 10.58
N ASN A 63 -1.19 -6.75 11.66
CA ASN A 63 -1.30 -7.75 12.74
C ASN A 63 -2.58 -7.65 13.58
N LEU A 64 -3.44 -6.65 13.35
CA LEU A 64 -4.81 -6.66 13.89
C LEU A 64 -5.70 -7.73 13.24
N GLY A 65 -5.19 -8.45 12.23
CA GLY A 65 -5.97 -9.40 11.42
C GLY A 65 -6.44 -8.80 10.09
N LEU A 66 -5.84 -7.69 9.66
CA LEU A 66 -6.15 -7.08 8.36
C LEU A 66 -5.28 -7.70 7.26
N THR A 67 -5.83 -7.77 6.04
CA THR A 67 -5.13 -8.32 4.87
C THR A 67 -4.72 -7.21 3.91
N ASP A 68 -3.44 -7.12 3.55
CA ASP A 68 -2.97 -6.34 2.38
C ASP A 68 -3.45 -7.04 1.11
N ALA A 69 -4.44 -6.46 0.44
CA ALA A 69 -5.11 -7.09 -0.70
C ALA A 69 -4.14 -7.40 -1.85
N PHE A 70 -3.18 -6.50 -2.11
CA PHE A 70 -2.23 -6.68 -3.20
C PHE A 70 -1.28 -7.83 -2.89
N ARG A 71 -0.74 -7.87 -1.66
CA ARG A 71 0.18 -8.92 -1.23
C ARG A 71 -0.51 -10.25 -0.94
N ALA A 72 -1.83 -10.30 -0.84
CA ALA A 72 -2.58 -11.57 -0.86
C ALA A 72 -2.60 -12.22 -2.25
N ARG A 73 -2.38 -11.44 -3.32
CA ARG A 73 -2.55 -11.88 -4.72
C ARG A 73 -1.25 -11.92 -5.51
N THR A 74 -0.34 -11.00 -5.22
CA THR A 74 0.88 -10.79 -6.00
C THR A 74 2.09 -10.77 -5.07
N GLN A 75 3.04 -11.66 -5.34
CA GLN A 75 4.31 -11.76 -4.62
C GLN A 75 5.46 -11.19 -5.46
N GLY A 76 6.49 -10.69 -4.80
CA GLY A 76 7.72 -10.28 -5.45
C GLY A 76 7.76 -8.83 -5.91
N PRO A 77 8.93 -8.42 -6.45
CA PRO A 77 9.21 -7.05 -6.86
C PRO A 77 8.65 -6.72 -8.26
N GLY A 78 8.76 -5.45 -8.66
CA GLY A 78 8.38 -4.97 -10.00
C GLY A 78 6.99 -4.35 -10.09
N HIS A 79 6.25 -4.35 -8.98
CA HIS A 79 4.89 -3.83 -8.87
C HIS A 79 4.89 -2.59 -7.98
N TYR A 80 4.68 -1.42 -8.59
CA TYR A 80 4.80 -0.12 -7.93
C TYR A 80 3.59 0.74 -8.23
N SER A 81 3.18 1.58 -7.29
CA SER A 81 2.04 2.48 -7.43
C SER A 81 2.45 3.94 -7.61
N PHE A 82 3.74 4.27 -7.36
CA PHE A 82 4.27 5.63 -7.41
C PHE A 82 5.62 5.70 -8.15
N TRP A 83 5.79 6.76 -8.94
CA TRP A 83 7.06 7.15 -9.56
C TRP A 83 7.24 8.67 -9.53
N ASP A 84 8.29 9.11 -8.84
CA ASP A 84 8.71 10.51 -8.80
C ASP A 84 8.90 11.09 -10.22
N TYR A 85 8.51 12.34 -10.42
CA TYR A 85 8.73 13.04 -11.71
C TYR A 85 10.21 13.26 -12.03
N GLN A 86 11.06 13.26 -11.00
CA GLN A 86 12.47 13.57 -11.12
C GLN A 86 13.28 12.40 -11.67
N ALA A 87 14.43 12.79 -12.23
CA ALA A 87 15.42 11.90 -12.79
C ALA A 87 14.87 10.91 -13.84
N GLY A 88 13.64 10.99 -14.34
CA GLY A 88 13.08 9.96 -15.21
C GLY A 88 12.82 8.62 -14.49
N ALA A 89 12.33 8.65 -13.25
CA ALA A 89 12.02 7.44 -12.48
C ALA A 89 11.06 6.51 -13.21
N TRP A 90 10.04 7.06 -13.89
CA TRP A 90 9.11 6.29 -14.72
C TRP A 90 9.82 5.48 -15.81
N ASN A 91 10.67 6.13 -16.61
CA ASN A 91 11.39 5.49 -17.73
C ASN A 91 12.33 4.37 -17.28
N ARG A 92 12.85 4.44 -16.05
CA ARG A 92 13.70 3.41 -15.46
C ARG A 92 12.95 2.36 -14.64
N ASN A 93 11.62 2.46 -14.57
CA ASN A 93 10.80 1.71 -13.64
C ASN A 93 11.30 1.78 -12.18
N ASN A 94 11.82 2.94 -11.76
CA ASN A 94 12.31 3.16 -10.40
C ASN A 94 11.18 3.61 -9.48
N GLY A 95 10.20 2.72 -9.27
CA GLY A 95 9.00 3.01 -8.50
C GLY A 95 9.03 2.42 -7.08
N ILE A 96 7.97 2.76 -6.34
CA ILE A 96 7.64 2.19 -5.03
C ILE A 96 6.14 1.88 -4.95
N ARG A 97 5.76 0.94 -4.07
CA ARG A 97 4.36 0.65 -3.74
C ARG A 97 4.02 1.26 -2.39
N ILE A 98 3.17 2.29 -2.41
CA ILE A 98 2.76 3.05 -1.22
C ILE A 98 1.24 3.24 -1.11
N ASP A 99 0.50 2.87 -2.16
CA ASP A 99 -0.95 2.82 -2.17
C ASP A 99 -1.40 1.39 -1.80
N HIS A 100 -2.33 1.28 -0.86
CA HIS A 100 -2.74 -0.02 -0.31
C HIS A 100 -4.25 -0.11 -0.05
N PHE A 101 -4.76 -1.34 -0.14
CA PHE A 101 -6.04 -1.73 0.45
C PHE A 101 -5.77 -2.69 1.62
N LEU A 102 -6.24 -2.32 2.81
CA LEU A 102 -6.30 -3.20 3.96
C LEU A 102 -7.74 -3.67 4.18
N LEU A 103 -7.95 -4.98 4.10
CA LEU A 103 -9.27 -5.61 4.17
C LEU A 103 -9.50 -6.18 5.57
N SER A 104 -10.72 -6.01 6.11
CA SER A 104 -11.15 -6.79 7.26
C SER A 104 -11.29 -8.28 6.87
N PRO A 105 -11.26 -9.23 7.83
CA PRO A 105 -11.34 -10.67 7.52
C PRO A 105 -12.51 -11.02 6.60
N THR A 106 -13.71 -10.51 6.89
CA THR A 106 -14.91 -10.75 6.09
C THR A 106 -14.80 -10.22 4.65
N VAL A 107 -14.07 -9.13 4.44
CA VAL A 107 -13.83 -8.58 3.09
C VAL A 107 -12.72 -9.35 2.39
N ALA A 108 -11.70 -9.81 3.12
CA ALA A 108 -10.62 -10.62 2.58
C ALA A 108 -11.12 -11.96 2.01
N ASP A 109 -12.11 -12.58 2.66
CA ASP A 109 -12.77 -13.81 2.16
C ASP A 109 -13.45 -13.61 0.79
N ARG A 110 -13.79 -12.38 0.45
CA ARG A 110 -14.45 -12.00 -0.80
C ARG A 110 -13.48 -11.49 -1.87
N LEU A 111 -12.17 -11.45 -1.58
CA LEU A 111 -11.17 -10.90 -2.49
C LEU A 111 -11.01 -11.76 -3.75
N ARG A 112 -11.49 -11.24 -4.88
CA ARG A 112 -11.36 -11.88 -6.21
C ARG A 112 -10.13 -11.43 -6.97
N ASP A 113 -9.71 -10.18 -6.81
CA ASP A 113 -8.45 -9.70 -7.38
C ASP A 113 -7.98 -8.38 -6.76
N CYS A 114 -6.70 -8.04 -6.94
CA CYS A 114 -6.14 -6.75 -6.61
C CYS A 114 -5.00 -6.41 -7.58
N GLN A 115 -5.13 -5.30 -8.32
CA GLN A 115 -4.16 -4.93 -9.35
C GLN A 115 -3.75 -3.46 -9.26
N ILE A 116 -2.70 -3.14 -10.01
CA ILE A 116 -2.12 -1.81 -10.16
C ILE A 116 -2.16 -1.42 -11.64
N ASP A 117 -2.87 -0.34 -11.96
CA ASP A 117 -3.06 0.12 -13.35
C ASP A 117 -1.89 1.00 -13.81
N ARG A 118 -0.71 0.37 -13.88
CA ARG A 118 0.55 1.04 -14.22
C ARG A 118 0.50 1.82 -15.54
N ASP A 119 -0.23 1.34 -16.54
CA ASP A 119 -0.30 1.94 -17.87
C ASP A 119 -0.89 3.36 -17.87
N VAL A 120 -1.66 3.71 -16.84
CA VAL A 120 -2.19 5.07 -16.66
C VAL A 120 -1.07 6.10 -16.51
N ARG A 121 0.08 5.71 -15.96
CA ARG A 121 1.26 6.58 -15.79
C ARG A 121 1.90 7.02 -17.10
N GLY A 122 1.65 6.31 -18.20
CA GLY A 122 2.18 6.62 -19.53
C GLY A 122 1.35 7.63 -20.33
N ARG A 123 0.24 8.12 -19.78
CA ARG A 123 -0.67 9.07 -20.45
C ARG A 123 -0.13 10.51 -20.36
N ASP A 124 -0.76 11.44 -21.09
CA ASP A 124 -0.41 12.87 -21.03
C ASP A 124 -0.77 13.46 -19.65
N LYS A 125 0.14 14.27 -19.09
CA LYS A 125 0.07 14.87 -17.74
C LYS A 125 -0.44 13.90 -16.65
N PRO A 126 0.23 12.75 -16.46
CA PRO A 126 -0.21 11.75 -15.51
C PRO A 126 0.11 12.19 -14.07
N SER A 127 -0.64 11.66 -13.11
CA SER A 127 -0.25 11.68 -11.70
C SER A 127 1.06 10.90 -11.50
N ASP A 128 1.79 11.19 -10.44
CA ASP A 128 2.95 10.41 -9.98
C ASP A 128 2.51 9.07 -9.37
N HIS A 129 1.26 8.99 -8.91
CA HIS A 129 0.58 7.75 -8.56
C HIS A 129 -0.20 7.14 -9.73
N VAL A 130 -0.41 5.82 -9.68
CA VAL A 130 -1.38 5.11 -10.53
C VAL A 130 -2.53 4.54 -9.71
N PRO A 131 -3.70 4.36 -10.32
CA PRO A 131 -4.80 3.68 -9.66
C PRO A 131 -4.40 2.27 -9.21
N ILE A 132 -4.85 1.92 -8.01
CA ILE A 132 -4.94 0.54 -7.57
C ILE A 132 -6.40 0.21 -7.36
N TRP A 133 -6.77 -1.04 -7.58
CA TRP A 133 -8.16 -1.48 -7.41
C TRP A 133 -8.24 -2.88 -6.84
N VAL A 134 -9.39 -3.19 -6.24
CA VAL A 134 -9.75 -4.51 -5.73
C VAL A 134 -11.07 -4.94 -6.36
N GLU A 135 -11.18 -6.22 -6.69
CA GLU A 135 -12.43 -6.86 -7.08
C GLU A 135 -12.91 -7.74 -5.92
N LEU A 136 -14.18 -7.61 -5.55
CA LEU A 136 -14.81 -8.33 -4.45
C LEU A 136 -16.03 -9.11 -4.94
N ASP A 137 -16.26 -10.29 -4.36
CA ASP A 137 -17.51 -11.05 -4.49
C ASP A 137 -18.56 -10.51 -3.50
N ILE A 138 -19.65 -9.91 -3.99
CA ILE A 138 -20.65 -9.19 -3.16
C ILE A 138 -22.00 -9.89 -3.22
#